data_AF-A0A7V4NYV6-F1
#
_entry.id   AF-A0A7V4NYV6-F1
#
_cell.length_a   1.000
_cell.length_b   1.000
_cell.length_c   1.000
_cell.angle_alpha   90.00
_cell.angle_beta   90.00
_cell.angle_gamma   90.00
#
_symmetry.space_group_name_H-M   'P 1'
#
loop_
_entity.id
_entity.type
_entity.pdbx_description
1 polymer ?
#
loop_
_entity_poly.entity_id
_entity_poly.type
_entity_poly.pdbx_seq_one_letter_code
_entity_poly.pdbx_strand_id
1 'polypeptide(L)'
;MTLTVVRPDDLADRILDRDKHPQWQGERTKMVYSFPSNEALWARYAELWRDGMRADRGIADATEFYRNNRAAMDEGANVAWPQRHHPDELSAIQHAMNLKLDRGEAAFWAEYQNEPLPEEQVDDELLSADQIAAKLNGLKRGEAPLGATALTMFIDVQGKALFWLVAAWEDDFTGYVIDYGTEPQQPEAYFTLRDIRRTLASTASRAGLEGAIYASLERLADATLGREWRRDDGAMVRIDRCLIDANWGSSSDVVYQFCRQSKFASVVMPSHGRYVGASSIPFSEYRRKRGDRVGLNWRIPVVTGRRATRHVVFDTNYWKSFVHARLAVPMGDSGCLSLYGRKPEQHRLLADHLISEYRVKTEGRGRTVDEWKLRVEGLDNHWLDCVVGCAVAASIQGAVLFGTDTRPGPRSRIRLSELQGARR
;
A
#
# COMPACT_ATOMS: atom_id res chain seq x y z
N MET A 1 29.17 28.30 -17.06
CA MET A 1 28.46 27.04 -17.34
C MET A 1 27.20 27.06 -16.51
N THR A 2 26.02 26.86 -17.10
CA THR A 2 24.75 26.76 -16.37
C THR A 2 24.43 25.30 -16.12
N LEU A 3 24.12 24.95 -14.88
CA LEU A 3 23.83 23.58 -14.44
C LEU A 3 22.65 23.67 -13.47
N THR A 4 21.69 22.76 -13.63
CA THR A 4 20.53 22.66 -12.75
C THR A 4 20.84 21.72 -11.60
N VAL A 5 20.45 22.12 -10.38
CA VAL A 5 20.47 21.21 -9.22
C VAL A 5 19.22 20.34 -9.29
N VAL A 6 19.39 19.08 -9.67
CA VAL A 6 18.29 18.12 -9.90
C VAL A 6 17.94 17.37 -8.62
N ARG A 7 18.92 17.10 -7.76
CA ARG A 7 18.72 16.39 -6.49
C ARG A 7 19.62 16.95 -5.38
N PRO A 8 19.22 16.82 -4.10
CA PRO A 8 20.12 17.06 -2.99
C PRO A 8 21.41 16.23 -3.12
N ASP A 9 22.56 16.84 -2.85
CA ASP A 9 23.91 16.27 -2.94
C ASP A 9 24.34 15.77 -4.34
N ASP A 10 23.67 16.21 -5.41
CA ASP A 10 24.18 16.02 -6.77
C ASP A 10 25.48 16.80 -7.02
N LEU A 11 26.09 16.60 -8.19
CA LEU A 11 27.36 17.25 -8.53
C LEU A 11 27.25 18.79 -8.50
N ALA A 12 26.13 19.34 -8.97
CA ALA A 12 25.90 20.78 -8.98
C ALA A 12 25.65 21.30 -7.56
N ASP A 13 24.84 20.59 -6.77
CA ASP A 13 24.55 20.91 -5.36
C ASP A 13 25.84 21.00 -4.53
N ARG A 14 26.71 20.01 -4.68
CA ARG A 14 28.02 19.95 -4.01
C ARG A 14 28.95 21.06 -4.44
N ILE A 15 29.10 21.29 -5.74
CA ILE A 15 30.02 22.32 -6.25
C ILE A 15 29.58 23.74 -5.86
N LEU A 16 28.27 23.97 -5.68
CA LEU A 16 27.70 25.25 -5.25
C LEU A 16 27.79 25.48 -3.72
N ASP A 17 28.16 24.46 -2.95
CA ASP A 17 28.36 24.56 -1.50
C ASP A 17 29.68 25.29 -1.19
N ARG A 18 29.57 26.47 -0.58
CA ARG A 18 30.72 27.34 -0.27
C ARG A 18 31.60 26.79 0.85
N ASP A 19 31.07 25.95 1.73
CA ASP A 19 31.84 25.33 2.80
C ASP A 19 32.65 24.14 2.26
N LYS A 20 32.09 23.39 1.31
CA LYS A 20 32.78 22.24 0.66
C LYS A 20 33.73 22.66 -0.46
N HIS A 21 33.36 23.66 -1.27
CA HIS A 21 34.10 24.07 -2.47
C HIS A 21 34.24 25.60 -2.58
N PRO A 22 34.97 26.26 -1.64
CA PRO A 22 35.08 27.71 -1.56
C PRO A 22 35.74 28.37 -2.78
N GLN A 23 36.52 27.62 -3.56
CA GLN A 23 37.14 28.08 -4.80
C GLN A 23 36.13 28.32 -5.93
N TRP A 24 34.91 27.79 -5.82
CA TRP A 24 33.88 27.89 -6.85
C TRP A 24 32.87 29.00 -6.51
N GLN A 25 32.85 30.06 -7.32
CA GLN A 25 31.98 31.22 -7.13
C GLN A 25 30.63 31.05 -7.82
N GLY A 26 29.86 30.04 -7.39
CA GLY A 26 28.53 29.78 -7.92
C GLY A 26 27.42 30.57 -7.21
N GLU A 27 26.31 30.80 -7.92
CA GLU A 27 25.07 31.39 -7.40
C GLU A 27 23.87 30.56 -7.90
N ARG A 28 22.87 30.35 -7.04
CA ARG A 28 21.61 29.71 -7.42
C ARG A 28 20.62 30.78 -7.89
N THR A 29 20.15 30.63 -9.12
CA THR A 29 19.07 31.46 -9.65
C THR A 29 17.73 30.75 -9.50
N LYS A 30 16.73 31.51 -9.09
CA LYS A 30 15.36 31.02 -8.85
C LYS A 30 14.39 31.72 -9.78
N MET A 31 13.29 31.06 -10.13
CA MET A 31 12.18 31.71 -10.83
C MET A 31 11.38 32.62 -9.88
N VAL A 32 11.14 32.16 -8.65
CA VAL A 32 10.38 32.84 -7.60
C VAL A 32 11.23 32.94 -6.33
N TYR A 33 11.51 34.15 -5.86
CA TYR A 33 12.24 34.39 -4.62
C TYR A 33 11.32 34.39 -3.39
N SER A 34 10.08 34.83 -3.55
CA SER A 34 9.05 34.77 -2.52
C SER A 34 7.72 34.38 -3.17
N PHE A 35 7.07 33.34 -2.66
CA PHE A 35 5.75 32.93 -3.12
C PHE A 35 4.67 33.84 -2.53
N PRO A 36 3.52 33.97 -3.21
CA PRO A 36 2.40 34.74 -2.70
C PRO A 36 1.83 34.16 -1.41
N SER A 37 1.34 35.02 -0.52
CA SER A 37 0.85 34.66 0.82
C SER A 37 -0.57 34.09 0.83
N ASN A 38 -1.38 34.40 -0.19
CA ASN A 38 -2.79 34.02 -0.22
C ASN A 38 -3.01 32.61 -0.80
N GLU A 39 -2.67 31.60 0.00
CA GLU A 39 -2.77 30.20 -0.39
C GLU A 39 -4.20 29.76 -0.75
N ALA A 40 -5.22 30.33 -0.10
CA ALA A 40 -6.63 29.96 -0.34
C ALA A 40 -7.08 30.29 -1.77
N LEU A 41 -6.70 31.47 -2.29
CA LEU A 41 -7.02 31.84 -3.67
C LEU A 41 -6.23 31.01 -4.67
N TRP A 42 -4.96 30.68 -4.38
CA TRP A 42 -4.16 29.81 -5.24
C TRP A 42 -4.63 28.35 -5.25
N ALA A 43 -5.14 27.85 -4.13
CA ALA A 43 -5.79 26.55 -4.07
C ALA A 43 -7.04 26.50 -4.97
N ARG A 44 -7.88 27.55 -4.91
CA ARG A 44 -9.06 27.67 -5.78
C ARG A 44 -8.67 27.79 -7.26
N TYR A 45 -7.61 28.54 -7.57
CA TYR A 45 -7.05 28.63 -8.91
C TYR A 45 -6.62 27.25 -9.45
N ALA A 46 -5.93 26.46 -8.63
CA ALA A 46 -5.49 25.12 -9.01
C ALA A 46 -6.66 24.15 -9.27
N GLU A 47 -7.76 24.26 -8.51
CA GLU A 47 -8.98 23.50 -8.80
C GLU A 47 -9.54 23.83 -10.18
N LEU A 48 -9.72 25.13 -10.48
CA LEU A 48 -10.22 25.61 -11.77
C LEU A 48 -9.30 25.19 -12.93
N TRP A 49 -7.98 25.26 -12.72
CA TRP A 49 -6.98 24.82 -13.69
C TRP A 49 -7.15 23.32 -14.01
N ARG A 50 -7.26 22.47 -12.99
CA ARG A 50 -7.42 21.01 -13.16
C ARG A 50 -8.75 20.67 -13.82
N ASP A 51 -9.83 21.35 -13.45
CA ASP A 51 -11.15 21.13 -14.04
C ASP A 51 -11.20 21.58 -15.51
N GLY A 52 -10.52 22.68 -15.85
CA GLY A 52 -10.34 23.12 -17.23
C GLY A 52 -9.56 22.11 -18.08
N MET A 53 -8.48 21.53 -17.53
CA MET A 53 -7.72 20.46 -18.21
C MET A 53 -8.54 19.18 -18.39
N ARG A 54 -9.32 18.75 -17.38
CA ARG A 54 -10.19 17.56 -17.49
C ARG A 54 -11.31 17.71 -18.52
N ALA A 55 -11.76 18.93 -18.75
CA ALA A 55 -12.87 19.24 -19.63
C ALA A 55 -12.41 19.81 -20.99
N ASP A 56 -11.12 19.68 -21.34
CA ASP A 56 -10.50 20.17 -22.58
C ASP A 56 -10.73 21.68 -22.86
N ARG A 57 -10.91 22.49 -21.80
CA ARG A 57 -11.07 23.96 -21.90
C ARG A 57 -9.77 24.73 -21.65
N GLY A 58 -8.70 24.04 -21.25
CA GLY A 58 -7.42 24.65 -20.92
C GLY A 58 -7.50 25.53 -19.66
N ILE A 59 -6.69 26.60 -19.61
CA ILE A 59 -6.53 27.44 -18.41
C ILE A 59 -7.44 28.67 -18.35
N ALA A 60 -8.38 28.83 -19.29
CA ALA A 60 -9.16 30.06 -19.44
C ALA A 60 -9.92 30.45 -18.16
N ASP A 61 -10.66 29.51 -17.57
CA ASP A 61 -11.44 29.70 -16.35
C ASP A 61 -10.55 30.12 -15.16
N ALA A 62 -9.37 29.50 -15.04
CA ALA A 62 -8.39 29.83 -14.01
C ALA A 62 -7.79 31.22 -14.25
N THR A 63 -7.41 31.55 -15.48
CA THR A 63 -6.87 32.87 -15.85
C THR A 63 -7.87 34.00 -15.61
N GLU A 64 -9.16 33.78 -15.87
CA GLU A 64 -10.21 34.75 -15.54
C GLU A 64 -10.36 34.94 -14.02
N PHE A 65 -10.35 33.85 -13.25
CA PHE A 65 -10.34 33.92 -11.79
C PHE A 65 -9.13 34.69 -11.25
N TYR A 66 -7.93 34.42 -11.79
CA TYR A 66 -6.72 35.15 -11.42
C TYR A 66 -6.80 36.62 -11.81
N ARG A 67 -7.34 36.96 -12.99
CA ARG A 67 -7.55 38.36 -13.40
C ARG A 67 -8.37 39.14 -12.38
N ASN A 68 -9.45 38.53 -11.88
CA ASN A 68 -10.38 39.17 -10.94
C ASN A 68 -9.80 39.31 -9.52
N ASN A 69 -8.80 38.50 -9.16
CA ASN A 69 -8.23 38.45 -7.81
C ASN A 69 -6.74 38.82 -7.76
N ARG A 70 -6.18 39.32 -8.86
CA ARG A 70 -4.73 39.45 -9.07
C ARG A 70 -4.02 40.16 -7.92
N ALA A 71 -4.54 41.30 -7.46
CA ALA A 71 -3.89 42.07 -6.40
C ALA A 71 -3.72 41.25 -5.10
N ALA A 72 -4.73 40.46 -4.73
CA ALA A 72 -4.68 39.60 -3.55
C ALA A 72 -3.88 38.31 -3.79
N MET A 73 -3.84 37.82 -5.04
CA MET A 73 -3.08 36.63 -5.41
C MET A 73 -1.59 36.91 -5.62
N ASP A 74 -1.20 38.13 -5.94
CA ASP A 74 0.20 38.55 -6.11
C ASP A 74 0.83 39.06 -4.81
N GLU A 75 0.05 39.18 -3.73
CA GLU A 75 0.51 39.71 -2.46
C GLU A 75 1.69 38.90 -1.90
N GLY A 76 2.81 39.56 -1.65
CA GLY A 76 4.05 38.94 -1.14
C GLY A 76 4.89 38.21 -2.18
N ALA A 77 4.45 38.14 -3.45
CA ALA A 77 5.20 37.49 -4.51
C ALA A 77 6.41 38.33 -4.97
N ASN A 78 7.56 37.69 -5.11
CA ASN A 78 8.76 38.27 -5.72
C ASN A 78 9.30 37.30 -6.77
N VAL A 79 9.26 37.69 -8.04
CA VAL A 79 9.68 36.86 -9.18
C VAL A 79 10.92 37.44 -9.83
N ALA A 80 11.83 36.58 -10.27
CA ALA A 80 13.13 37.01 -10.80
C ALA A 80 13.01 37.77 -12.13
N TRP A 81 12.05 37.40 -12.97
CA TRP A 81 11.85 38.02 -14.29
C TRP A 81 10.36 38.30 -14.56
N PRO A 82 9.86 39.52 -14.24
CA PRO A 82 8.43 39.85 -14.35
C PRO A 82 7.82 39.70 -15.74
N GLN A 83 8.62 39.84 -16.80
CA GLN A 83 8.19 39.71 -18.20
C GLN A 83 8.18 38.26 -18.70
N ARG A 84 8.60 37.27 -17.88
CA ARG A 84 8.64 35.87 -18.28
C ARG A 84 7.29 35.19 -18.05
N HIS A 85 6.44 35.25 -19.06
CA HIS A 85 5.17 34.51 -19.11
C HIS A 85 4.73 34.30 -20.57
N HIS A 86 3.83 33.37 -20.82
CA HIS A 86 3.24 33.15 -22.13
C HIS A 86 2.21 34.26 -22.48
N PRO A 87 1.87 34.45 -23.77
CA PRO A 87 0.90 35.48 -24.19
C PRO A 87 -0.51 35.30 -23.62
N ASP A 88 -0.88 34.07 -23.24
CA ASP A 88 -2.16 33.69 -22.63
C ASP A 88 -2.16 33.79 -21.09
N GLU A 89 -1.04 34.21 -20.50
CA GLU A 89 -0.85 34.43 -19.07
C GLU A 89 -0.71 35.94 -18.77
N LEU A 90 -1.13 36.36 -17.58
CA LEU A 90 -1.22 37.77 -17.17
C LEU A 90 -0.01 38.25 -16.37
N SER A 91 0.83 37.34 -15.88
CA SER A 91 2.01 37.66 -15.07
C SER A 91 3.00 36.50 -14.99
N ALA A 92 4.25 36.80 -14.63
CA ALA A 92 5.27 35.79 -14.36
C ALA A 92 4.98 34.92 -13.12
N ILE A 93 4.22 35.42 -12.13
CA ILE A 93 3.83 34.58 -10.99
C ILE A 93 2.74 33.58 -11.40
N GLN A 94 1.79 33.99 -12.24
CA GLN A 94 0.83 33.07 -12.85
C GLN A 94 1.57 31.99 -13.65
N HIS A 95 2.55 32.39 -14.45
CA HIS A 95 3.39 31.45 -15.21
C HIS A 95 4.11 30.45 -14.31
N ALA A 96 4.74 30.91 -13.22
CA ALA A 96 5.41 30.04 -12.26
C ALA A 96 4.43 29.04 -11.61
N MET A 97 3.23 29.49 -11.25
CA MET A 97 2.20 28.64 -10.64
C MET A 97 1.64 27.62 -11.66
N ASN A 98 1.47 28.02 -12.92
CA ASN A 98 1.10 27.10 -14.00
C ASN A 98 2.16 26.03 -14.23
N LEU A 99 3.44 26.41 -14.29
CA LEU A 99 4.55 25.45 -14.40
C LEU A 99 4.59 24.49 -13.22
N LYS A 100 4.36 24.99 -11.99
CA LYS A 100 4.27 24.16 -10.79
C LYS A 100 3.13 23.14 -10.87
N LEU A 101 1.98 23.51 -11.43
CA LEU A 101 0.82 22.63 -11.62
C LEU A 101 1.03 21.61 -12.75
N ASP A 102 1.62 22.02 -13.86
CA ASP A 102 1.83 21.21 -15.06
C ASP A 102 2.97 20.19 -14.90
N ARG A 103 4.13 20.64 -14.41
CA ARG A 103 5.32 19.79 -14.24
C ARG A 103 5.32 19.00 -12.94
N GLY A 104 4.46 19.38 -12.00
CA GLY A 104 4.47 18.86 -10.64
C GLY A 104 5.50 19.56 -9.76
N GLU A 105 5.24 19.51 -8.45
CA GLU A 105 5.96 20.30 -7.47
C GLU A 105 7.46 19.95 -7.38
N ALA A 106 7.82 18.68 -7.37
CA ALA A 106 9.22 18.24 -7.30
C ALA A 106 10.07 18.72 -8.50
N ALA A 107 9.54 18.58 -9.72
CA ALA A 107 10.22 19.04 -10.93
C ALA A 107 10.36 20.56 -10.94
N PHE A 108 9.32 21.28 -10.50
CA PHE A 108 9.36 22.73 -10.39
C PHE A 108 10.45 23.23 -9.43
N TRP A 109 10.54 22.63 -8.23
CA TRP A 109 11.55 22.98 -7.23
C TRP A 109 12.98 22.64 -7.66
N ALA A 110 13.19 21.55 -8.40
CA ALA A 110 14.49 21.24 -8.97
C ALA A 110 14.84 22.17 -10.15
N GLU A 111 14.04 22.15 -11.22
CA GLU A 111 14.41 22.75 -12.51
C GLU A 111 14.32 24.27 -12.55
N TYR A 112 13.35 24.85 -11.82
CA TYR A 112 13.05 26.28 -11.89
C TYR A 112 13.48 27.04 -10.63
N GLN A 113 13.64 26.35 -9.50
CA GLN A 113 14.09 26.96 -8.25
C GLN A 113 15.53 26.61 -7.87
N ASN A 114 16.16 25.59 -8.48
CA ASN A 114 17.46 25.06 -8.05
C ASN A 114 17.52 24.69 -6.55
N GLU A 115 16.37 24.31 -6.00
CA GLU A 115 16.18 23.90 -4.61
C GLU A 115 15.34 22.63 -4.64
N PRO A 116 15.89 21.51 -5.12
CA PRO A 116 15.15 20.25 -5.15
C PRO A 116 14.67 19.94 -3.74
N LEU A 117 13.41 19.55 -3.62
CA LEU A 117 12.86 19.11 -2.36
C LEU A 117 13.73 17.95 -1.82
N PRO A 118 13.90 17.84 -0.49
CA PRO A 118 14.53 16.66 0.09
C PRO A 118 13.89 15.42 -0.50
N GLU A 119 14.70 14.41 -0.86
CA GLU A 119 14.13 13.09 -1.08
C GLU A 119 13.31 12.77 0.19
N GLU A 120 12.00 12.47 0.04
CA GLU A 120 11.21 11.96 1.17
C GLU A 120 12.10 10.90 1.82
N GLN A 121 12.38 11.01 3.13
CA GLN A 121 13.27 10.06 3.82
C GLN A 121 12.70 8.66 3.64
N VAL A 122 13.13 7.99 2.56
CA VAL A 122 12.89 6.60 2.30
C VAL A 122 13.66 5.94 3.41
N ASP A 123 12.92 5.24 4.27
CA ASP A 123 13.56 4.54 5.36
C ASP A 123 14.52 3.50 4.77
N ASP A 124 15.84 3.73 4.92
CA ASP A 124 16.95 2.92 4.40
C ASP A 124 16.96 1.47 4.94
N GLU A 125 16.00 1.13 5.82
CA GLU A 125 15.81 -0.19 6.40
C GLU A 125 15.07 -1.19 5.48
N LEU A 126 14.48 -0.74 4.37
CA LEU A 126 13.81 -1.66 3.44
C LEU A 126 14.82 -2.50 2.67
N LEU A 127 14.66 -3.82 2.74
CA LEU A 127 15.46 -4.76 1.94
C LEU A 127 15.27 -4.53 0.44
N SER A 128 16.36 -4.69 -0.32
CA SER A 128 16.32 -4.73 -1.78
C SER A 128 15.63 -5.99 -2.31
N ALA A 129 15.22 -5.97 -3.58
CA ALA A 129 14.64 -7.16 -4.22
C ALA A 129 15.58 -8.37 -4.17
N ASP A 130 16.89 -8.16 -4.33
CA ASP A 130 17.87 -9.25 -4.23
C ASP A 130 17.99 -9.82 -2.82
N GLN A 131 17.94 -8.97 -1.80
CA GLN A 131 17.94 -9.41 -0.40
C GLN A 131 16.67 -10.19 -0.05
N ILE A 132 15.50 -9.75 -0.52
CA ILE A 132 14.22 -10.48 -0.33
C ILE A 132 14.24 -11.81 -1.10
N ALA A 133 14.67 -11.82 -2.36
CA ALA A 133 14.75 -13.05 -3.15
C ALA A 133 15.73 -14.08 -2.55
N ALA A 134 16.74 -13.61 -1.80
CA ALA A 134 17.70 -14.45 -1.10
C ALA A 134 17.23 -14.99 0.27
N LYS A 135 16.05 -14.60 0.77
CA LYS A 135 15.44 -15.09 2.04
C LYS A 135 14.92 -16.53 1.93
N LEU A 136 15.77 -17.46 1.52
CA LEU A 136 15.40 -18.83 1.17
C LEU A 136 15.54 -19.80 2.34
N ASN A 137 14.53 -20.63 2.58
CA ASN A 137 14.52 -21.62 3.66
C ASN A 137 14.91 -23.05 3.20
N GLY A 138 15.04 -23.29 1.90
CA GLY A 138 15.45 -24.59 1.36
C GLY A 138 14.36 -25.67 1.28
N LEU A 139 13.15 -25.40 1.78
CA LEU A 139 11.99 -26.30 1.70
C LEU A 139 11.45 -26.39 0.28
N LYS A 140 10.76 -27.48 -0.09
CA LYS A 140 10.15 -27.54 -1.42
C LYS A 140 8.90 -26.66 -1.46
N ARG A 141 8.57 -26.20 -2.67
CA ARG A 141 7.30 -25.52 -2.93
C ARG A 141 6.14 -26.40 -2.47
N GLY A 142 5.23 -25.82 -1.68
CA GLY A 142 4.08 -26.51 -1.12
C GLY A 142 4.34 -27.33 0.13
N GLU A 143 5.56 -27.31 0.68
CA GLU A 143 5.88 -27.93 1.97
C GLU A 143 5.91 -26.89 3.10
N ALA A 144 5.19 -27.16 4.18
CA ALA A 144 5.20 -26.36 5.41
C ALA A 144 6.20 -26.92 6.43
N PRO A 145 6.89 -26.07 7.22
CA PRO A 145 7.81 -26.55 8.26
C PRO A 145 7.06 -27.16 9.45
N LEU A 146 7.79 -27.96 10.24
CA LEU A 146 7.23 -28.64 11.42
C LEU A 146 6.60 -27.67 12.44
N GLY A 147 7.22 -26.51 12.65
CA GLY A 147 6.75 -25.50 13.60
C GLY A 147 5.47 -24.77 13.18
N ALA A 148 5.05 -24.89 11.91
CA ALA A 148 3.86 -24.19 11.43
C ALA A 148 2.59 -24.71 12.12
N THR A 149 1.88 -23.79 12.77
CA THR A 149 0.61 -24.03 13.46
C THR A 149 -0.59 -23.57 12.65
N ALA A 150 -0.40 -22.67 11.68
CA ALA A 150 -1.46 -22.18 10.81
C ALA A 150 -1.01 -22.04 9.34
N LEU A 151 -1.88 -22.40 8.41
CA LEU A 151 -1.75 -22.12 6.98
C LEU A 151 -2.80 -21.11 6.54
N THR A 152 -2.35 -20.09 5.85
CA THR A 152 -3.20 -18.98 5.39
C THR A 152 -3.03 -18.77 3.90
N MET A 153 -4.10 -18.30 3.26
CA MET A 153 -4.10 -17.92 1.87
C MET A 153 -4.69 -16.53 1.70
N PHE A 154 -4.18 -15.81 0.72
CA PHE A 154 -4.78 -14.58 0.24
C PHE A 154 -4.97 -14.64 -1.27
N ILE A 155 -6.08 -14.07 -1.74
CA ILE A 155 -6.37 -13.89 -3.16
C ILE A 155 -6.62 -12.41 -3.41
N ASP A 156 -5.76 -11.77 -4.19
CA ASP A 156 -5.96 -10.42 -4.71
C ASP A 156 -6.64 -10.49 -6.09
N VAL A 157 -7.78 -9.80 -6.23
CA VAL A 157 -8.62 -9.85 -7.42
C VAL A 157 -8.26 -8.68 -8.33
N GLN A 158 -7.67 -8.97 -9.48
CA GLN A 158 -7.37 -7.96 -10.50
C GLN A 158 -8.14 -8.24 -11.79
N GLY A 159 -8.48 -7.19 -12.54
CA GLY A 159 -9.37 -7.30 -13.70
C GLY A 159 -8.93 -8.30 -14.77
N LYS A 160 -7.63 -8.60 -14.88
CA LYS A 160 -7.09 -9.58 -15.83
C LYS A 160 -6.66 -10.91 -15.20
N ALA A 161 -6.36 -10.98 -13.91
CA ALA A 161 -5.87 -12.19 -13.23
C ALA A 161 -6.15 -12.12 -11.73
N LEU A 162 -6.26 -13.28 -11.08
CA LEU A 162 -6.20 -13.38 -9.63
C LEU A 162 -4.74 -13.60 -9.24
N PHE A 163 -4.19 -12.80 -8.33
CA PHE A 163 -2.93 -13.10 -7.68
C PHE A 163 -3.22 -13.83 -6.37
N TRP A 164 -2.40 -14.81 -6.04
CA TRP A 164 -2.60 -15.56 -4.80
C TRP A 164 -1.28 -15.98 -4.17
N LEU A 165 -1.32 -16.16 -2.86
CA LEU A 165 -0.21 -16.62 -2.05
C LEU A 165 -0.70 -17.48 -0.90
N VAL A 166 0.08 -18.48 -0.53
CA VAL A 166 -0.11 -19.32 0.64
C VAL A 166 1.14 -19.22 1.52
N ALA A 167 0.91 -18.92 2.79
CA ALA A 167 1.94 -18.83 3.80
C ALA A 167 1.60 -19.72 5.01
N ALA A 168 2.62 -20.39 5.54
CA ALA A 168 2.59 -21.10 6.80
C ALA A 168 3.19 -20.21 7.91
N TRP A 169 2.65 -20.32 9.12
CA TRP A 169 3.01 -19.47 10.25
C TRP A 169 3.16 -20.29 11.52
N GLU A 170 4.12 -19.90 12.34
CA GLU A 170 4.20 -20.29 13.75
C GLU A 170 3.45 -19.26 14.61
N ASP A 171 3.27 -19.58 15.89
CA ASP A 171 2.50 -18.76 16.83
C ASP A 171 3.10 -17.36 17.05
N ASP A 172 4.41 -17.18 16.80
CA ASP A 172 5.16 -15.94 17.00
C ASP A 172 5.32 -15.08 15.71
N PHE A 173 4.60 -15.42 14.64
CA PHE A 173 4.77 -14.86 13.28
C PHE A 173 6.08 -15.20 12.56
N THR A 174 6.83 -16.21 13.01
CA THR A 174 7.79 -16.86 12.11
C THR A 174 7.01 -17.41 10.92
N GLY A 175 7.34 -16.95 9.72
CA GLY A 175 6.53 -17.08 8.53
C GLY A 175 7.28 -17.70 7.36
N TYR A 176 6.54 -18.45 6.55
CA TYR A 176 7.08 -19.18 5.41
C TYR A 176 6.11 -19.02 4.24
N VAL A 177 6.49 -18.27 3.21
CA VAL A 177 5.79 -18.33 1.92
C VAL A 177 6.07 -19.70 1.33
N ILE A 178 5.03 -20.52 1.19
CA ILE A 178 5.16 -21.92 0.72
C ILE A 178 4.71 -22.09 -0.73
N ASP A 179 3.83 -21.22 -1.23
CA ASP A 179 3.37 -21.24 -2.62
C ASP A 179 2.76 -19.88 -3.00
N TYR A 180 2.82 -19.51 -4.28
CA TYR A 180 2.15 -18.33 -4.82
C TYR A 180 2.06 -18.43 -6.35
N GLY A 181 1.16 -17.66 -6.94
CA GLY A 181 1.01 -17.63 -8.39
C GLY A 181 -0.12 -16.72 -8.84
N THR A 182 -0.61 -17.00 -10.04
CA THR A 182 -1.78 -16.35 -10.62
C THR A 182 -2.80 -17.38 -11.09
N GLU A 183 -4.06 -16.98 -11.17
CA GLU A 183 -5.12 -17.68 -11.89
C GLU A 183 -5.72 -16.73 -12.95
N PRO A 184 -5.63 -17.05 -14.25
CA PRO A 184 -4.91 -18.19 -14.81
C PRO A 184 -3.40 -18.10 -14.60
N GLN A 185 -2.75 -19.26 -14.61
CA GLN A 185 -1.29 -19.36 -14.55
C GLN A 185 -0.65 -18.75 -15.80
N GLN A 186 0.28 -17.82 -15.58
CA GLN A 186 1.09 -17.23 -16.64
C GLN A 186 2.27 -18.15 -17.01
N PRO A 187 2.61 -18.29 -18.31
CA PRO A 187 3.71 -19.14 -18.75
C PRO A 187 5.09 -18.50 -18.52
N GLU A 188 5.18 -17.17 -18.56
CA GLU A 188 6.43 -16.45 -18.30
C GLU A 188 6.73 -16.38 -16.80
N ALA A 189 8.01 -16.54 -16.44
CA ALA A 189 8.46 -16.39 -15.05
C ALA A 189 8.46 -14.93 -14.57
N TYR A 190 8.56 -13.99 -15.50
CA TYR A 190 8.56 -12.55 -15.24
C TYR A 190 7.57 -11.88 -16.19
N PHE A 191 6.59 -11.16 -15.66
CA PHE A 191 5.53 -10.50 -16.43
C PHE A 191 4.99 -9.29 -15.68
N THR A 192 4.21 -8.45 -16.37
CA THR A 192 3.39 -7.40 -15.75
C THR A 192 1.91 -7.68 -16.01
N LEU A 193 1.02 -7.25 -15.13
CA LEU A 193 -0.44 -7.36 -15.30
C LEU A 193 -0.89 -6.68 -16.60
N ARG A 194 -0.20 -5.63 -17.02
CA ARG A 194 -0.47 -4.94 -18.28
C ARG A 194 -0.24 -5.86 -19.48
N ASP A 195 0.82 -6.67 -19.46
CA ASP A 195 1.30 -7.40 -20.63
C ASP A 195 0.83 -8.86 -20.70
N ILE A 196 0.21 -9.39 -19.64
CA ILE A 196 -0.31 -10.77 -19.66
C ILE A 196 -1.36 -10.98 -20.76
N ARG A 197 -1.20 -12.09 -21.49
CA ARG A 197 -2.10 -12.49 -22.56
C ARG A 197 -3.16 -13.49 -22.11
N ARG A 198 -2.82 -14.35 -21.14
CA ARG A 198 -3.77 -15.27 -20.51
C ARG A 198 -4.48 -14.53 -19.39
N THR A 199 -5.73 -14.14 -19.64
CA THR A 199 -6.54 -13.35 -18.71
C THR A 199 -7.79 -14.11 -18.27
N LEU A 200 -8.43 -13.65 -17.19
CA LEU A 200 -9.74 -14.15 -16.74
C LEU A 200 -10.75 -14.19 -17.89
N ALA A 201 -10.82 -13.09 -18.67
CA ALA A 201 -11.67 -12.99 -19.86
C ALA A 201 -11.35 -14.07 -20.91
N SER A 202 -10.07 -14.36 -21.15
CA SER A 202 -9.68 -15.40 -22.12
C SER A 202 -10.05 -16.82 -21.68
N THR A 203 -10.13 -17.07 -20.37
CA THR A 203 -10.48 -18.39 -19.80
C THR A 203 -11.99 -18.63 -19.68
N ALA A 204 -12.80 -17.57 -19.76
CA ALA A 204 -14.25 -17.62 -19.59
C ALA A 204 -14.96 -16.93 -20.76
N SER A 205 -14.78 -17.47 -21.97
CA SER A 205 -15.17 -16.85 -23.26
C SER A 205 -16.65 -16.50 -23.44
N ARG A 206 -17.54 -16.93 -22.54
CA ARG A 206 -18.99 -16.64 -22.57
C ARG A 206 -19.49 -15.87 -21.35
N ALA A 207 -18.62 -15.55 -20.40
CA ALA A 207 -19.00 -14.86 -19.17
C ALA A 207 -18.66 -13.37 -19.26
N GLY A 208 -19.49 -12.52 -18.65
CA GLY A 208 -19.07 -11.18 -18.28
C GLY A 208 -17.95 -11.23 -17.24
N LEU A 209 -17.31 -10.09 -16.98
CA LEU A 209 -16.17 -9.98 -16.06
C LEU A 209 -16.44 -10.61 -14.69
N GLU A 210 -17.61 -10.34 -14.11
CA GLU A 210 -18.03 -10.89 -12.82
C GLU A 210 -18.11 -12.43 -12.82
N GLY A 211 -18.68 -13.02 -13.87
CA GLY A 211 -18.73 -14.47 -14.04
C GLY A 211 -17.35 -15.08 -14.26
N ALA A 212 -16.45 -14.38 -14.97
CA ALA A 212 -15.06 -14.80 -15.15
C ALA A 212 -14.29 -14.79 -13.82
N ILE A 213 -14.49 -13.78 -12.98
CA ILE A 213 -13.93 -13.72 -11.62
C ILE A 213 -14.48 -14.87 -10.79
N TYR A 214 -15.80 -15.06 -10.73
CA TYR A 214 -16.42 -16.13 -9.94
C TYR A 214 -15.89 -17.51 -10.33
N ALA A 215 -15.87 -17.83 -11.62
CA ALA A 215 -15.39 -19.12 -12.12
C ALA A 215 -13.90 -19.34 -11.82
N SER A 216 -13.10 -18.27 -11.85
CA SER A 216 -11.67 -18.35 -11.55
C SER A 216 -11.40 -18.50 -10.05
N LEU A 217 -12.19 -17.84 -9.20
CA LEU A 217 -12.17 -18.06 -7.75
C LEU A 217 -12.53 -19.51 -7.41
N GLU A 218 -13.53 -20.09 -8.09
CA GLU A 218 -13.91 -21.48 -7.90
C GLU A 218 -12.79 -22.45 -8.29
N ARG A 219 -12.19 -22.29 -9.48
CA ARG A 219 -11.05 -23.12 -9.92
C ARG A 219 -9.85 -22.99 -8.99
N LEU A 220 -9.49 -21.77 -8.60
CA LEU A 220 -8.37 -21.52 -7.71
C LEU A 220 -8.61 -22.12 -6.32
N ALA A 221 -9.80 -21.92 -5.76
CA ALA A 221 -10.17 -22.48 -4.47
C ALA A 221 -10.15 -24.02 -4.49
N ASP A 222 -10.62 -24.65 -5.57
CA ASP A 222 -10.54 -26.11 -5.73
C ASP A 222 -9.10 -26.61 -5.81
N ALA A 223 -8.24 -25.91 -6.55
CA ALA A 223 -6.83 -26.26 -6.70
C ALA A 223 -6.01 -26.08 -5.42
N THR A 224 -6.42 -25.19 -4.50
CA THR A 224 -5.63 -24.79 -3.32
C THR A 224 -6.26 -25.21 -2.00
N LEU A 225 -7.54 -24.86 -1.77
CA LEU A 225 -8.32 -25.22 -0.58
C LEU A 225 -8.87 -26.65 -0.66
N GLY A 226 -9.07 -27.16 -1.88
CA GLY A 226 -9.52 -28.54 -2.11
C GLY A 226 -8.45 -29.61 -1.88
N ARG A 227 -7.16 -29.22 -1.93
CA ARG A 227 -6.02 -30.11 -1.68
C ARG A 227 -5.53 -30.04 -0.24
N GLU A 228 -4.77 -31.06 0.15
CA GLU A 228 -4.00 -31.06 1.40
C GLU A 228 -2.56 -30.64 1.12
N TRP A 229 -1.94 -30.02 2.11
CA TRP A 229 -0.59 -29.48 2.08
C TRP A 229 0.30 -30.33 2.96
N ARG A 230 1.51 -30.62 2.50
CA ARG A 230 2.43 -31.49 3.21
C ARG A 230 3.24 -30.68 4.21
N ARG A 231 3.33 -31.16 5.45
CA ARG A 231 4.29 -30.68 6.44
C ARG A 231 5.57 -31.52 6.38
N ASP A 232 6.69 -30.97 6.86
CA ASP A 232 8.01 -31.60 6.79
C ASP A 232 8.06 -33.01 7.44
N ASP A 233 7.28 -33.25 8.49
CA ASP A 233 7.12 -34.57 9.13
C ASP A 233 6.23 -35.56 8.36
N GLY A 234 5.72 -35.16 7.19
CA GLY A 234 4.81 -35.94 6.37
C GLY A 234 3.34 -35.82 6.76
N ALA A 235 2.99 -35.04 7.79
CA ALA A 235 1.61 -34.77 8.13
C ALA A 235 0.92 -33.95 7.03
N MET A 236 -0.36 -34.19 6.82
CA MET A 236 -1.18 -33.43 5.88
C MET A 236 -1.98 -32.38 6.64
N VAL A 237 -1.86 -31.12 6.21
CA VAL A 237 -2.55 -29.95 6.78
C VAL A 237 -3.40 -29.26 5.72
N ARG A 238 -4.31 -28.39 6.14
CA ARG A 238 -5.19 -27.62 5.24
C ARG A 238 -5.06 -26.13 5.56
N ILE A 239 -5.51 -25.29 4.62
CA ILE A 239 -5.54 -23.84 4.82
C ILE A 239 -6.66 -23.49 5.83
N ASP A 240 -6.30 -22.82 6.92
CA ASP A 240 -7.18 -22.45 8.03
C ASP A 240 -8.03 -21.20 7.73
N ARG A 241 -7.46 -20.28 6.94
CA ARG A 241 -8.14 -19.03 6.54
C ARG A 241 -7.70 -18.62 5.15
N CYS A 242 -8.67 -18.38 4.28
CA CYS A 242 -8.44 -17.74 2.99
C CYS A 242 -9.14 -16.38 3.01
N LEU A 243 -8.39 -15.30 2.86
CA LEU A 243 -8.97 -13.98 2.65
C LEU A 243 -8.96 -13.64 1.16
N ILE A 244 -9.98 -12.93 0.70
CA ILE A 244 -10.12 -12.52 -0.70
C ILE A 244 -10.31 -11.00 -0.71
N ASP A 245 -9.47 -10.27 -1.45
CA ASP A 245 -9.64 -8.83 -1.58
C ASP A 245 -10.97 -8.52 -2.30
N ALA A 246 -11.71 -7.59 -1.71
CA ALA A 246 -12.98 -7.11 -2.23
C ALA A 246 -12.95 -5.60 -2.46
N ASN A 247 -11.78 -5.00 -2.70
CA ASN A 247 -11.63 -3.56 -2.95
C ASN A 247 -11.54 -3.22 -4.44
N TRP A 248 -11.31 -4.20 -5.32
CA TRP A 248 -11.21 -3.93 -6.76
C TRP A 248 -12.58 -3.68 -7.42
N GLY A 249 -12.93 -2.41 -7.64
CA GLY A 249 -14.04 -1.98 -8.49
C GLY A 249 -15.34 -2.77 -8.28
N SER A 250 -15.88 -3.35 -9.37
CA SER A 250 -17.13 -4.13 -9.37
C SER A 250 -16.99 -5.56 -8.82
N SER A 251 -15.79 -6.00 -8.42
CA SER A 251 -15.60 -7.37 -7.89
C SER A 251 -16.23 -7.58 -6.52
N SER A 252 -16.52 -6.50 -5.78
CA SER A 252 -17.02 -6.56 -4.40
C SER A 252 -18.20 -7.53 -4.25
N ASP A 253 -19.27 -7.34 -5.03
CA ASP A 253 -20.48 -8.15 -4.90
C ASP A 253 -20.22 -9.63 -5.26
N VAL A 254 -19.37 -9.88 -6.25
CA VAL A 254 -18.98 -11.22 -6.70
C VAL A 254 -18.18 -11.95 -5.62
N VAL A 255 -17.23 -11.28 -4.98
CA VAL A 255 -16.42 -11.86 -3.89
C VAL A 255 -17.32 -12.21 -2.70
N TYR A 256 -18.25 -11.33 -2.34
CA TYR A 256 -19.22 -11.61 -1.27
C TYR A 256 -20.17 -12.75 -1.63
N GLN A 257 -20.62 -12.82 -2.88
CA GLN A 257 -21.43 -13.92 -3.39
C GLN A 257 -20.65 -15.24 -3.31
N PHE A 258 -19.42 -15.27 -3.81
CA PHE A 258 -18.55 -16.44 -3.81
C PHE A 258 -18.31 -16.94 -2.38
N CYS A 259 -17.89 -16.06 -1.47
CA CYS A 259 -17.65 -16.45 -0.07
C CYS A 259 -18.90 -17.01 0.63
N ARG A 260 -20.10 -16.56 0.23
CA ARG A 260 -21.37 -17.07 0.77
C ARG A 260 -21.77 -18.42 0.19
N GLN A 261 -21.50 -18.66 -1.09
CA GLN A 261 -21.99 -19.82 -1.84
C GLN A 261 -20.95 -20.95 -1.97
N SER A 262 -19.67 -20.64 -1.72
CA SER A 262 -18.56 -21.59 -1.84
C SER A 262 -18.71 -22.76 -0.86
N LYS A 263 -18.36 -23.97 -1.30
CA LYS A 263 -18.21 -25.13 -0.42
C LYS A 263 -17.14 -24.95 0.66
N PHE A 264 -16.26 -23.95 0.50
CA PHE A 264 -15.23 -23.56 1.47
C PHE A 264 -15.65 -22.37 2.36
N ALA A 265 -16.95 -22.05 2.45
CA ALA A 265 -17.48 -20.88 3.18
C ALA A 265 -17.05 -20.76 4.66
N SER A 266 -16.59 -21.83 5.31
CA SER A 266 -16.01 -21.78 6.66
C SER A 266 -14.59 -21.20 6.70
N VAL A 267 -13.86 -21.30 5.59
CA VAL A 267 -12.46 -20.91 5.42
C VAL A 267 -12.33 -19.58 4.68
N VAL A 268 -13.10 -19.37 3.61
CA VAL A 268 -13.04 -18.14 2.80
C VAL A 268 -13.75 -16.96 3.47
N MET A 269 -13.19 -15.76 3.35
CA MET A 269 -13.78 -14.53 3.88
C MET A 269 -13.41 -13.32 3.02
N PRO A 270 -14.36 -12.43 2.65
CA PRO A 270 -14.04 -11.15 2.01
C PRO A 270 -13.20 -10.27 2.93
N SER A 271 -12.30 -9.49 2.35
CA SER A 271 -11.41 -8.59 3.07
C SER A 271 -11.37 -7.20 2.43
N HIS A 272 -11.17 -6.19 3.27
CA HIS A 272 -11.00 -4.80 2.86
C HIS A 272 -9.80 -4.19 3.57
N GLY A 273 -8.73 -3.98 2.82
CA GLY A 273 -7.65 -3.09 3.23
C GLY A 273 -8.15 -1.65 3.31
N ARG A 274 -7.85 -0.95 4.40
CA ARG A 274 -8.13 0.48 4.57
C ARG A 274 -6.84 1.25 4.76
N TYR A 275 -6.72 2.31 3.98
CA TYR A 275 -5.73 3.33 4.22
C TYR A 275 -6.03 4.05 5.55
N VAL A 276 -5.09 3.99 6.49
CA VAL A 276 -5.15 4.72 7.75
C VAL A 276 -3.94 5.65 7.79
N GLY A 277 -4.16 6.90 7.41
CA GLY A 277 -3.15 7.95 7.50
C GLY A 277 -3.17 8.65 8.87
N ALA A 278 -2.27 9.62 9.06
CA ALA A 278 -2.16 10.35 10.33
C ALA A 278 -3.45 11.12 10.73
N SER A 279 -4.28 11.48 9.75
CA SER A 279 -5.61 12.10 9.95
C SER A 279 -6.74 11.11 10.24
N SER A 280 -6.52 9.81 10.04
CA SER A 280 -7.53 8.75 10.17
C SER A 280 -7.62 8.23 11.62
N ILE A 281 -8.81 7.73 11.98
CA ILE A 281 -9.04 7.10 13.29
C ILE A 281 -8.41 5.69 13.27
N PRO A 282 -7.48 5.37 14.18
CA PRO A 282 -6.88 4.04 14.29
C PRO A 282 -7.90 2.95 14.60
N PHE A 283 -7.63 1.72 14.16
CA PHE A 283 -8.44 0.55 14.52
C PHE A 283 -8.57 0.34 16.03
N SER A 284 -7.55 0.72 16.81
CA SER A 284 -7.55 0.67 18.28
C SER A 284 -8.59 1.60 18.93
N GLU A 285 -8.95 2.71 18.27
CA GLU A 285 -9.88 3.72 18.79
C GLU A 285 -11.34 3.47 18.39
N TYR A 286 -11.62 2.51 17.49
CA TYR A 286 -13.00 2.19 17.13
C TYR A 286 -13.77 1.61 18.31
N ARG A 287 -14.96 2.16 18.57
CA ARG A 287 -15.90 1.64 19.57
C ARG A 287 -16.34 0.23 19.19
N ARG A 288 -15.94 -0.75 20.01
CA ARG A 288 -16.30 -2.16 19.86
C ARG A 288 -17.80 -2.37 20.11
N LYS A 289 -18.52 -2.97 19.17
CA LYS A 289 -19.90 -3.42 19.37
C LYS A 289 -19.93 -4.86 19.87
N ARG A 290 -21.01 -5.26 20.55
CA ARG A 290 -21.19 -6.65 21.02
C ARG A 290 -21.21 -7.59 19.82
N GLY A 291 -20.26 -8.52 19.79
CA GLY A 291 -20.09 -9.51 18.72
C GLY A 291 -19.02 -9.16 17.68
N ASP A 292 -18.45 -7.96 17.71
CA ASP A 292 -17.30 -7.62 16.88
C ASP A 292 -16.09 -8.47 17.31
N ARG A 293 -15.36 -9.02 16.33
CA ARG A 293 -14.00 -9.53 16.60
C ARG A 293 -13.02 -8.44 16.23
N VAL A 294 -12.05 -8.19 17.10
CA VAL A 294 -10.99 -7.20 16.89
C VAL A 294 -9.68 -7.86 17.28
N GLY A 295 -8.63 -7.62 16.50
CA GLY A 295 -7.26 -8.03 16.81
C GLY A 295 -6.27 -6.93 16.44
N LEU A 296 -5.04 -7.34 16.11
CA LEU A 296 -3.94 -6.43 15.80
C LEU A 296 -4.23 -5.64 14.51
N ASN A 297 -4.70 -4.41 14.63
CA ASN A 297 -5.02 -3.53 13.50
C ASN A 297 -5.94 -4.17 12.43
N TRP A 298 -6.84 -5.05 12.87
CA TRP A 298 -7.94 -5.60 12.06
C TRP A 298 -9.21 -5.78 12.90
N ARG A 299 -10.35 -5.81 12.23
CA ARG A 299 -11.65 -6.13 12.82
C ARG A 299 -12.54 -6.92 11.87
N ILE A 300 -13.42 -7.72 12.43
CA ILE A 300 -14.53 -8.38 11.76
C ILE A 300 -15.80 -7.86 12.44
N PRO A 301 -16.49 -6.86 11.86
CA PRO A 301 -17.70 -6.32 12.44
C PRO A 301 -18.83 -7.35 12.45
N VAL A 302 -19.77 -7.23 13.38
CA VAL A 302 -21.05 -7.95 13.29
C VAL A 302 -21.80 -7.45 12.07
N VAL A 303 -22.23 -8.38 11.22
CA VAL A 303 -23.04 -8.06 10.06
C VAL A 303 -24.51 -7.96 10.48
N THR A 304 -25.14 -6.82 10.20
CA THR A 304 -26.57 -6.57 10.46
C THR A 304 -27.33 -6.45 9.14
N GLY A 305 -28.46 -7.15 8.98
CA GLY A 305 -29.34 -7.06 7.79
C GLY A 305 -29.22 -8.23 6.80
N ARG A 306 -29.88 -8.11 5.63
CA ARG A 306 -30.04 -9.21 4.63
C ARG A 306 -28.79 -9.55 3.80
N ARG A 307 -27.68 -8.80 3.91
CA ARG A 307 -26.39 -9.06 3.21
C ARG A 307 -25.32 -9.64 4.17
N ALA A 308 -25.67 -10.70 4.88
CA ALA A 308 -24.98 -11.16 6.10
C ALA A 308 -23.69 -11.99 5.91
N THR A 309 -22.77 -11.62 5.01
CA THR A 309 -21.45 -12.29 4.94
C THR A 309 -20.44 -11.52 5.81
N ARG A 310 -19.84 -12.20 6.79
CA ARG A 310 -18.75 -11.62 7.60
C ARG A 310 -17.59 -11.25 6.68
N HIS A 311 -16.98 -10.09 6.91
CA HIS A 311 -15.79 -9.63 6.21
C HIS A 311 -14.77 -9.11 7.23
N VAL A 312 -13.50 -9.11 6.86
CA VAL A 312 -12.45 -8.45 7.64
C VAL A 312 -12.13 -7.09 7.07
N VAL A 313 -11.85 -6.13 7.95
CA VAL A 313 -11.26 -4.84 7.60
C VAL A 313 -9.96 -4.68 8.37
N PHE A 314 -8.89 -4.30 7.70
CA PHE A 314 -7.56 -4.15 8.31
C PHE A 314 -6.83 -2.90 7.82
N ASP A 315 -5.88 -2.44 8.62
CA ASP A 315 -5.01 -1.29 8.31
C ASP A 315 -3.88 -1.73 7.36
N THR A 316 -3.94 -1.29 6.10
CA THR A 316 -2.94 -1.70 5.09
C THR A 316 -1.55 -1.18 5.40
N ASN A 317 -1.45 0.04 5.92
CA ASN A 317 -0.19 0.70 6.21
C ASN A 317 0.56 0.00 7.34
N TYR A 318 -0.15 -0.28 8.44
CA TYR A 318 0.40 -1.03 9.55
C TYR A 318 0.89 -2.41 9.11
N TRP A 319 0.07 -3.15 8.37
CA TRP A 319 0.41 -4.53 7.99
C TRP A 319 1.52 -4.61 6.93
N LYS A 320 1.67 -3.60 6.05
CA LYS A 320 2.84 -3.47 5.16
C LYS A 320 4.11 -3.26 5.97
N SER A 321 4.14 -2.31 6.91
CA SER A 321 5.27 -2.13 7.83
C SER A 321 5.56 -3.39 8.63
N PHE A 322 4.53 -4.09 9.12
CA PHE A 322 4.69 -5.35 9.85
C PHE A 322 5.37 -6.43 9.01
N VAL A 323 4.90 -6.67 7.80
CA VAL A 323 5.47 -7.67 6.88
C VAL A 323 6.91 -7.33 6.54
N HIS A 324 7.23 -6.07 6.22
CA HIS A 324 8.60 -5.67 5.92
C HIS A 324 9.52 -5.80 7.14
N ALA A 325 9.03 -5.54 8.34
CA ALA A 325 9.78 -5.84 9.55
C ALA A 325 10.06 -7.36 9.70
N ARG A 326 9.12 -8.24 9.34
CA ARG A 326 9.36 -9.71 9.34
C ARG A 326 10.36 -10.13 8.25
N LEU A 327 10.32 -9.49 7.08
CA LEU A 327 11.29 -9.71 6.01
C LEU A 327 12.70 -9.26 6.43
N ALA A 328 12.83 -8.21 7.25
CA ALA A 328 14.11 -7.72 7.73
C ALA A 328 14.75 -8.64 8.79
N VAL A 329 13.96 -9.33 9.62
CA VAL A 329 14.46 -10.25 10.67
C VAL A 329 15.36 -11.33 10.06
N PRO A 330 16.62 -11.50 10.51
CA PRO A 330 17.56 -12.48 9.95
C PRO A 330 17.02 -13.92 9.88
N MET A 331 17.51 -14.69 8.90
CA MET A 331 17.17 -16.12 8.80
C MET A 331 17.62 -16.86 10.07
N GLY A 332 16.71 -17.60 10.70
CA GLY A 332 16.94 -18.34 11.94
C GLY A 332 16.43 -17.64 13.20
N ASP A 333 16.15 -16.34 13.13
CA ASP A 333 15.55 -15.60 14.22
C ASP A 333 14.02 -15.72 14.21
N SER A 334 13.42 -15.71 15.41
CA SER A 334 11.98 -15.73 15.62
C SER A 334 11.31 -14.50 14.97
N GLY A 335 10.21 -14.73 14.25
CA GLY A 335 9.49 -13.70 13.53
C GLY A 335 10.05 -13.38 12.14
N CYS A 336 11.00 -14.18 11.62
CA CYS A 336 11.46 -14.07 10.23
C CYS A 336 10.38 -14.52 9.23
N LEU A 337 10.21 -13.78 8.13
CA LEU A 337 9.46 -14.23 6.95
C LEU A 337 10.42 -14.72 5.86
N SER A 338 10.29 -15.97 5.44
CA SER A 338 11.15 -16.63 4.45
C SER A 338 10.37 -17.17 3.24
N LEU A 339 11.09 -17.48 2.16
CA LEU A 339 10.58 -18.01 0.90
C LEU A 339 11.07 -19.46 0.69
N TYR A 340 10.23 -20.28 0.04
CA TYR A 340 10.58 -21.67 -0.28
C TYR A 340 11.73 -21.80 -1.28
N GLY A 341 12.38 -22.96 -1.32
CA GLY A 341 13.35 -23.32 -2.35
C GLY A 341 14.78 -22.81 -2.11
N ARG A 342 15.61 -22.89 -3.16
CA ARG A 342 17.07 -22.65 -3.09
C ARG A 342 17.63 -21.75 -4.19
N LYS A 343 16.76 -21.21 -5.05
CA LYS A 343 17.14 -20.42 -6.23
C LYS A 343 16.50 -19.04 -6.13
N PRO A 344 17.25 -17.96 -5.84
CA PRO A 344 16.68 -16.62 -5.71
C PRO A 344 15.95 -16.15 -6.97
N GLU A 345 16.40 -16.59 -8.14
CA GLU A 345 15.87 -16.17 -9.44
C GLU A 345 14.39 -16.50 -9.60
N GLN A 346 13.91 -17.56 -8.93
CA GLN A 346 12.50 -17.96 -8.98
C GLN A 346 11.57 -16.96 -8.26
N HIS A 347 12.11 -16.16 -7.34
CA HIS A 347 11.37 -15.16 -6.55
C HIS A 347 11.61 -13.74 -7.00
N ARG A 348 12.35 -13.51 -8.10
CA ARG A 348 12.69 -12.16 -8.54
C ARG A 348 11.45 -11.29 -8.74
N LEU A 349 10.47 -11.78 -9.50
CA LEU A 349 9.21 -11.04 -9.72
C LEU A 349 8.42 -10.83 -8.42
N LEU A 350 8.36 -11.84 -7.53
CA LEU A 350 7.74 -11.69 -6.22
C LEU A 350 8.40 -10.55 -5.42
N ALA A 351 9.73 -10.54 -5.37
CA ALA A 351 10.50 -9.54 -4.64
C ALA A 351 10.26 -8.13 -5.21
N ASP A 352 10.21 -7.99 -6.54
CA ASP A 352 9.92 -6.71 -7.21
C ASP A 352 8.50 -6.19 -6.85
N HIS A 353 7.49 -7.07 -6.73
CA HIS A 353 6.17 -6.68 -6.22
C HIS A 353 6.22 -6.25 -4.74
N LEU A 354 6.99 -6.95 -3.90
CA LEU A 354 7.12 -6.64 -2.47
C LEU A 354 7.80 -5.29 -2.22
N ILE A 355 8.66 -4.81 -3.13
CA ILE A 355 9.32 -3.50 -3.02
C ILE A 355 8.72 -2.42 -3.93
N SER A 356 7.61 -2.71 -4.60
CA SER A 356 6.93 -1.78 -5.52
C SER A 356 6.45 -0.51 -4.83
N GLU A 357 6.28 -0.57 -3.51
CA GLU A 357 5.96 0.54 -2.64
C GLU A 357 7.13 0.92 -1.74
N TYR A 358 7.10 2.15 -1.22
CA TYR A 358 8.04 2.65 -0.23
C TYR A 358 7.30 3.27 0.94
N ARG A 359 7.94 3.21 2.11
CA ARG A 359 7.44 3.77 3.36
C ARG A 359 7.81 5.25 3.45
N VAL A 360 6.82 6.07 3.81
CA VAL A 360 6.95 7.49 4.11
C VAL A 360 6.42 7.74 5.52
N LYS A 361 7.24 8.30 6.40
CA LYS A 361 6.79 8.68 7.75
C LYS A 361 6.01 9.98 7.67
N THR A 362 4.73 9.94 7.99
CA THR A 362 3.85 11.11 8.01
C THR A 362 3.42 11.41 9.43
N GLU A 363 3.58 12.67 9.85
CA GLU A 363 3.12 13.15 11.15
C GLU A 363 1.80 13.90 11.03
N GLY A 364 0.87 13.63 11.94
CA GLY A 364 -0.41 14.33 11.99
C GLY A 364 -1.17 14.04 13.27
N ARG A 365 -1.84 15.06 13.81
CA ARG A 365 -2.61 14.98 15.08
C ARG A 365 -1.81 14.38 16.24
N GLY A 366 -0.51 14.69 16.33
CA GLY A 366 0.38 14.21 17.39
C GLY A 366 0.75 12.73 17.30
N ARG A 367 0.57 12.08 16.14
CA ARG A 367 0.97 10.71 15.87
C ARG A 367 1.79 10.64 14.59
N THR A 368 2.84 9.82 14.61
CA THR A 368 3.62 9.44 13.43
C THR A 368 3.06 8.13 12.90
N VAL A 369 2.73 8.08 11.61
CA VAL A 369 2.22 6.89 10.93
C VAL A 369 3.06 6.63 9.69
N ASP A 370 3.37 5.35 9.46
CA ASP A 370 3.99 4.90 8.22
C ASP A 370 2.93 4.88 7.12
N GLU A 371 3.08 5.69 6.08
CA GLU A 371 2.24 5.67 4.89
C GLU A 371 3.00 5.01 3.75
N TRP A 372 2.36 4.04 3.07
CA TRP A 372 2.98 3.32 1.96
C TRP A 372 2.49 3.86 0.62
N LYS A 373 3.42 4.21 -0.26
CA LYS A 373 3.14 4.79 -1.58
C LYS A 373 3.81 3.97 -2.67
N LEU A 374 3.17 3.83 -3.83
CA LEU A 374 3.79 3.24 -5.02
C LEU A 374 4.99 4.06 -5.46
N ARG A 375 6.11 3.39 -5.76
CA ARG A 375 7.35 4.03 -6.24
C ARG A 375 7.16 4.68 -7.60
N VAL A 376 6.46 3.98 -8.50
CA VAL A 376 6.14 4.43 -9.84
C VAL A 376 4.71 4.02 -10.13
N GLU A 377 3.95 4.92 -10.74
CA GLU A 377 2.57 4.65 -11.15
C GLU A 377 2.54 3.46 -12.14
N GLY A 378 1.62 2.52 -11.90
CA GLY A 378 1.45 1.35 -12.74
C GLY A 378 2.40 0.18 -12.47
N LEU A 379 3.22 0.24 -11.41
CA LEU A 379 3.90 -0.95 -10.90
C LEU A 379 2.90 -1.90 -10.24
N ASP A 380 3.10 -3.20 -10.48
CA ASP A 380 2.30 -4.24 -9.87
C ASP A 380 2.76 -4.50 -8.43
N ASN A 381 1.83 -4.43 -7.47
CA ASN A 381 2.07 -4.66 -6.04
C ASN A 381 1.24 -5.85 -5.49
N HIS A 382 0.57 -6.59 -6.36
CA HIS A 382 -0.48 -7.56 -5.98
C HIS A 382 -0.02 -8.66 -5.01
N TRP A 383 1.21 -9.15 -5.13
CA TRP A 383 1.74 -10.12 -4.16
C TRP A 383 2.17 -9.49 -2.83
N LEU A 384 2.49 -8.19 -2.78
CA LEU A 384 2.66 -7.48 -1.50
C LEU A 384 1.34 -7.53 -0.72
N ASP A 385 0.24 -7.20 -1.40
CA ASP A 385 -1.11 -7.28 -0.80
C ASP A 385 -1.46 -8.72 -0.39
N CYS A 386 -1.04 -9.72 -1.17
CA CYS A 386 -1.22 -11.12 -0.80
C CYS A 386 -0.45 -11.53 0.45
N VAL A 387 0.83 -11.14 0.60
CA VAL A 387 1.62 -11.45 1.81
C VAL A 387 1.04 -10.74 3.02
N VAL A 388 0.68 -9.46 2.88
CA VAL A 388 -0.01 -8.66 3.90
C VAL A 388 -1.28 -9.34 4.37
N GLY A 389 -2.12 -9.75 3.43
CA GLY A 389 -3.36 -10.43 3.72
C GLY A 389 -3.19 -11.80 4.36
N CYS A 390 -2.14 -12.56 4.01
CA CYS A 390 -1.79 -13.81 4.70
C CYS A 390 -1.39 -13.54 6.16
N ALA A 391 -0.62 -12.49 6.43
CA ALA A 391 -0.24 -12.12 7.80
C ALA A 391 -1.46 -11.70 8.64
N VAL A 392 -2.40 -10.94 8.06
CA VAL A 392 -3.68 -10.62 8.71
C VAL A 392 -4.46 -11.89 9.02
N ALA A 393 -4.55 -12.83 8.07
CA ALA A 393 -5.22 -14.11 8.26
C ALA A 393 -4.58 -14.94 9.39
N ALA A 394 -3.26 -14.91 9.54
CA ALA A 394 -2.54 -15.59 10.61
C ALA A 394 -2.89 -14.99 11.98
N SER A 395 -2.96 -13.65 12.06
CA SER A 395 -3.43 -12.96 13.27
C SER A 395 -4.86 -13.32 13.65
N ILE A 396 -5.77 -13.47 12.65
CA ILE A 396 -7.15 -13.93 12.88
C ILE A 396 -7.19 -15.35 13.45
N GLN A 397 -6.23 -16.20 13.05
CA GLN A 397 -6.08 -17.57 13.53
C GLN A 397 -5.32 -17.69 14.85
N GLY A 398 -4.75 -16.59 15.35
CA GLY A 398 -4.20 -16.50 16.70
C GLY A 398 -2.68 -16.37 16.79
N ALA A 399 -1.97 -16.19 15.67
CA ALA A 399 -0.56 -15.80 15.70
C ALA A 399 -0.42 -14.43 16.39
N VAL A 400 0.53 -14.33 17.32
CA VAL A 400 0.80 -13.14 18.14
C VAL A 400 2.29 -12.92 18.23
N LEU A 401 2.76 -11.77 17.76
CA LEU A 401 4.15 -11.37 17.95
C LEU A 401 4.32 -10.87 19.40
N PHE A 402 5.39 -11.28 20.06
CA PHE A 402 5.69 -10.81 21.42
C PHE A 402 5.66 -9.27 21.50
N GLY A 403 4.94 -8.74 22.49
CA GLY A 403 4.76 -7.29 22.69
C GLY A 403 3.63 -6.65 21.87
N THR A 404 3.00 -7.37 20.93
CA THR A 404 1.86 -6.85 20.12
C THR A 404 0.50 -7.34 20.61
N ASP A 405 0.46 -8.06 21.72
CA ASP A 405 -0.72 -8.74 22.20
C ASP A 405 -1.79 -7.70 22.62
N THR A 406 -2.93 -7.71 21.94
CA THR A 406 -4.05 -6.76 22.21
C THR A 406 -5.11 -7.38 23.12
N ARG A 407 -4.80 -8.52 23.76
CA ARG A 407 -5.70 -9.20 24.70
C ARG A 407 -6.08 -8.22 25.81
N PRO A 408 -7.38 -7.88 25.97
CA PRO A 408 -7.79 -7.08 27.09
C PRO A 408 -7.41 -7.83 28.37
N GLY A 409 -6.74 -7.15 29.30
CA GLY A 409 -6.42 -7.71 30.61
C GLY A 409 -7.65 -8.36 31.26
N PRO A 410 -7.47 -9.39 32.10
CA PRO A 410 -8.59 -10.10 32.69
C PRO A 410 -9.52 -9.09 33.37
N ARG A 411 -10.78 -9.02 32.88
CA ARG A 411 -11.81 -8.23 33.55
C ARG A 411 -11.93 -8.76 34.96
N SER A 412 -11.63 -7.93 35.96
CA SER A 412 -11.90 -8.23 37.36
C SER A 412 -13.36 -8.67 37.47
N ARG A 413 -13.59 -9.91 37.89
CA ARG A 413 -14.94 -10.42 38.17
C ARG A 413 -15.45 -9.63 39.37
N ILE A 414 -16.19 -8.54 39.11
CA ILE A 414 -16.89 -7.82 40.15
C ILE A 414 -17.95 -8.77 40.71
N ARG A 415 -17.87 -9.09 42.02
CA ARG A 415 -18.93 -9.85 42.68
C ARG A 415 -20.12 -8.91 42.89
N LEU A 416 -21.34 -9.41 42.64
CA LEU A 416 -22.57 -8.64 42.88
C LEU A 416 -22.67 -8.09 44.33
N SER A 417 -22.04 -8.76 45.29
CA SER A 417 -21.91 -8.29 46.68
C SER A 417 -21.11 -6.99 46.83
N GLU A 418 -20.10 -6.76 45.99
CA GLU A 418 -19.25 -5.56 46.04
C GLU A 418 -20.00 -4.32 45.52
N LEU A 419 -20.91 -4.51 44.54
CA LEU A 419 -21.77 -3.46 44.02
C LEU A 419 -22.90 -3.05 45.00
N GLN A 420 -23.34 -3.95 45.88
CA GLN A 420 -24.33 -3.64 46.91
C GLN A 420 -23.72 -2.93 48.13
N GLY A 421 -22.45 -3.20 48.46
CA GLY A 421 -21.75 -2.52 49.56
C GLY A 421 -21.45 -1.05 49.26
N ALA A 422 -21.20 -0.69 48.00
CA ALA A 422 -20.90 0.68 47.58
C ALA A 422 -22.15 1.59 47.46
N ARG A 423 -23.36 1.05 47.70
CA ARG A 423 -24.65 1.76 47.65
C ARG A 423 -25.27 2.03 49.02
N ARG A 424 -24.56 1.71 50.12
CA ARG A 424 -25.00 2.00 51.49
C ARG A 424 -24.31 3.21 52.07
#